data_AF-A0A2P4S4D2-F1
#
_entry.id   AF-A0A2P4S4D2-F1
#
_cell.length_a   1.000
_cell.length_b   1.000
_cell.length_c   1.000
_cell.angle_alpha   90.00
_cell.angle_beta   90.00
_cell.angle_gamma   90.00
#
_symmetry.space_group_name_H-M   'P 1'
#
loop_
_entity.id
_entity.type
_entity.pdbx_description
1 polymer ?
#
loop_
_entity_poly.entity_id
_entity_poly.type
_entity_poly.pdbx_seq_one_letter_code
_entity_poly.pdbx_strand_id
1 'polypeptide(L)'
;PPPDSALPWTKFSKDGAAGFSFWAWLDGILALLHDHLKQLWKDGLILGFVSRKQERKLLKVKRSGTFLIRFSESVLGGVTCTWVEHPESGPPAFRAVVPYTAAELASLALPDIIRDYQLLAEENIPENPLLFLYPDMARDEAFGPYYSQRQEGILSKKKEYLNQRLIRVSSR
;
A
#
# COMPACT_ATOMS: atom_id res chain seq x y z
N PRO A 1 -14.17 18.17 -15.03
CA PRO A 1 -14.60 19.57 -14.84
C PRO A 1 -13.82 20.46 -15.81
N PRO A 2 -14.38 21.60 -16.26
CA PRO A 2 -13.61 22.61 -16.98
C PRO A 2 -12.43 23.10 -16.12
N PRO A 3 -11.32 23.54 -16.73
CA PRO A 3 -10.18 24.08 -15.98
C PRO A 3 -10.55 25.24 -15.06
N ASP A 4 -11.58 26.03 -15.43
CA ASP A 4 -12.04 27.21 -14.67
C ASP A 4 -13.13 26.92 -13.63
N SER A 5 -13.34 25.65 -13.26
CA SER A 5 -14.34 25.33 -12.25
C SER A 5 -13.92 25.82 -10.86
N ALA A 6 -14.71 26.70 -10.25
CA ALA A 6 -14.50 27.15 -8.88
C ALA A 6 -14.81 26.04 -7.86
N LEU A 7 -13.95 25.88 -6.85
CA LEU A 7 -14.17 25.00 -5.70
C LEU A 7 -14.59 25.83 -4.48
N PRO A 8 -15.84 25.70 -3.99
CA PRO A 8 -16.27 26.42 -2.79
C PRO A 8 -15.43 26.05 -1.57
N TRP A 9 -15.09 27.04 -0.74
CA TRP A 9 -14.33 26.82 0.51
C TRP A 9 -14.97 25.76 1.41
N THR A 10 -16.30 25.72 1.46
CA THR A 10 -17.04 24.72 2.23
C THR A 10 -16.80 23.29 1.75
N LYS A 11 -16.65 23.07 0.44
CA LYS A 11 -16.31 21.75 -0.11
C LYS A 11 -14.83 21.39 0.08
N PHE A 12 -13.97 22.39 0.22
CA PHE A 12 -12.54 22.20 0.42
C PHE A 12 -12.16 21.93 1.89
N SER A 13 -12.71 22.71 2.83
CA SER A 13 -12.22 22.76 4.21
C SER A 13 -13.24 22.30 5.27
N LYS A 14 -14.52 22.11 4.95
CA LYS A 14 -15.48 21.57 5.93
C LYS A 14 -15.60 20.06 5.80
N ASP A 15 -15.87 19.41 6.92
CA ASP A 15 -15.98 17.96 6.97
C ASP A 15 -17.16 17.47 6.12
N GLY A 16 -16.88 16.44 5.32
CA GLY A 16 -17.87 15.77 4.50
C GLY A 16 -18.44 14.53 5.19
N ALA A 17 -19.14 13.70 4.40
CA ALA A 17 -19.73 12.46 4.87
C ALA A 17 -18.71 11.44 5.41
N ALA A 18 -17.43 11.56 5.05
CA ALA A 18 -16.35 10.71 5.55
C ALA A 18 -15.87 11.07 6.97
N GLY A 19 -16.40 12.15 7.56
CA GLY A 19 -16.00 12.62 8.90
C GLY A 19 -14.75 13.50 8.92
N PHE A 20 -14.22 13.86 7.75
CA PHE A 20 -13.11 14.81 7.59
C PHE A 20 -13.26 15.62 6.29
N SER A 21 -12.62 16.78 6.22
CA SER A 21 -12.59 17.63 5.03
C SER A 21 -11.59 17.15 3.98
N PHE A 22 -11.77 17.60 2.73
CA PHE A 22 -10.79 17.33 1.67
C PHE A 22 -9.39 17.83 2.05
N TRP A 23 -9.29 19.04 2.61
CA TRP A 23 -8.02 19.61 3.03
C TRP A 23 -7.34 18.77 4.10
N ALA A 24 -8.07 18.38 5.16
CA ALA A 24 -7.52 17.55 6.22
C ALA A 24 -7.02 16.20 5.68
N TRP A 25 -7.76 15.60 4.74
CA TRP A 25 -7.34 14.39 4.06
C TRP A 25 -6.05 14.55 3.27
N LEU A 26 -5.95 15.61 2.48
CA LEU A 26 -4.75 15.91 1.70
C LEU A 26 -3.55 16.19 2.61
N ASP A 27 -3.75 16.98 3.66
CA ASP A 27 -2.72 17.28 4.67
C ASP A 27 -2.21 16.01 5.36
N GLY A 28 -3.11 15.09 5.73
CA GLY A 28 -2.73 13.78 6.25
C GLY A 28 -1.91 12.93 5.27
N ILE A 29 -2.20 13.01 3.97
CA ILE A 29 -1.38 12.36 2.93
C ILE A 29 0.00 13.02 2.82
N LEU A 30 0.07 14.35 2.87
CA LEU A 30 1.32 15.09 2.80
C LEU A 30 2.23 14.75 3.98
N ALA A 31 1.67 14.64 5.19
CA ALA A 31 2.40 14.18 6.38
C ALA A 31 2.91 12.74 6.19
N LEU A 32 2.06 11.81 5.75
CA LEU A 32 2.44 10.41 5.48
C LEU A 32 3.58 10.31 4.45
N LEU A 33 3.49 11.12 3.39
CA LEU A 33 4.52 11.21 2.36
C LEU A 33 5.84 11.73 2.93
N HIS A 34 5.79 12.81 3.71
CA HIS A 34 6.97 13.42 4.30
C HIS A 34 7.69 12.46 5.25
N ASP A 35 6.94 11.80 6.14
CA ASP A 35 7.51 11.06 7.27
C ASP A 35 7.89 9.62 6.91
N HIS A 36 7.13 8.96 6.02
CA HIS A 36 7.26 7.52 5.79
C HIS A 36 7.51 7.11 4.34
N LEU A 37 7.03 7.87 3.36
CA LEU A 37 6.94 7.40 1.96
C LEU A 37 7.76 8.26 0.97
N LYS A 38 8.56 9.20 1.47
CA LYS A 38 9.23 10.24 0.66
C LYS A 38 10.03 9.68 -0.50
N GLN A 39 10.87 8.68 -0.24
CA GLN A 39 11.74 8.12 -1.28
C GLN A 39 10.95 7.24 -2.26
N LEU A 40 10.01 6.42 -1.78
CA LEU A 40 9.14 5.61 -2.64
C LEU A 40 8.28 6.47 -3.58
N TRP A 41 7.83 7.63 -3.11
CA TRP A 41 7.10 8.60 -3.93
C TRP A 41 7.99 9.23 -5.00
N LYS A 42 9.19 9.67 -4.63
CA LYS A 42 10.16 10.27 -5.56
C LYS A 42 10.57 9.32 -6.68
N ASP A 43 10.70 8.04 -6.36
CA ASP A 43 11.09 6.99 -7.30
C ASP A 43 9.91 6.46 -8.13
N GLY A 44 8.71 7.03 -7.96
CA GLY A 44 7.53 6.67 -8.76
C GLY A 44 6.94 5.30 -8.43
N LEU A 45 7.27 4.73 -7.26
CA LEU A 45 6.75 3.42 -6.84
C LEU A 45 5.32 3.50 -6.28
N ILE A 46 4.85 4.71 -5.99
CA ILE A 46 3.52 4.99 -5.47
C ILE A 46 2.72 5.77 -6.50
N LEU A 47 1.59 5.19 -6.94
CA LEU A 47 0.70 5.84 -7.89
C LEU A 47 -0.13 6.95 -7.21
N GLY A 48 -0.44 6.78 -5.92
CA GLY A 48 -1.00 7.81 -5.04
C GLY A 48 -2.46 8.12 -5.33
N PHE A 49 -2.72 9.13 -6.15
CA PHE A 49 -4.05 9.68 -6.38
C PHE A 49 -4.79 8.92 -7.50
N VAL A 50 -5.31 7.74 -7.15
CA VAL A 50 -6.08 6.90 -8.09
C VAL A 50 -7.36 6.42 -7.43
N SER A 51 -8.49 6.68 -8.09
CA SER A 51 -9.79 6.24 -7.60
C SER A 51 -9.96 4.73 -7.68
N ARG A 52 -10.86 4.18 -6.84
CA ARG A 52 -11.23 2.75 -6.87
C ARG A 52 -11.71 2.25 -8.25
N LYS A 53 -12.32 3.13 -9.04
CA LYS A 53 -12.76 2.82 -10.40
C LYS A 53 -11.58 2.75 -11.36
N GLN A 54 -10.65 3.71 -11.25
CA GLN A 54 -9.49 3.79 -12.12
C GLN A 54 -8.48 2.68 -11.83
N GLU A 55 -8.21 2.36 -10.55
CA GLU A 55 -7.31 1.25 -10.19
C GLU A 55 -7.78 -0.07 -10.80
N ARG A 56 -9.09 -0.37 -10.74
CA ARG A 56 -9.67 -1.59 -11.32
C ARG A 56 -9.48 -1.62 -12.83
N LYS A 57 -9.67 -0.48 -13.51
CA LYS A 57 -9.45 -0.36 -14.94
C LYS A 57 -7.97 -0.63 -15.31
N LEU A 58 -7.04 -0.10 -14.54
CA LEU A 58 -5.59 -0.27 -14.78
C LEU A 58 -5.15 -1.72 -14.54
N LEU A 59 -5.65 -2.36 -13.49
CA LEU A 59 -5.27 -3.71 -13.09
C LEU A 59 -6.00 -4.82 -13.87
N LYS A 60 -7.21 -4.57 -14.40
CA LYS A 60 -8.05 -5.60 -15.06
C LYS A 60 -7.32 -6.40 -16.14
N VAL A 61 -6.43 -5.75 -16.87
CA VAL A 61 -5.69 -6.33 -18.00
C VAL A 61 -4.29 -6.82 -17.63
N LYS A 62 -3.95 -6.81 -16.33
CA LYS A 62 -2.64 -7.20 -15.82
C LYS A 62 -2.67 -8.62 -15.26
N ARG A 63 -1.50 -9.26 -15.20
CA ARG A 63 -1.34 -10.63 -14.67
C ARG A 63 -1.72 -10.71 -13.19
N SER A 64 -2.16 -11.87 -12.73
CA SER A 64 -2.43 -12.13 -11.31
C SER A 64 -1.22 -11.75 -10.44
N GLY A 65 -1.50 -11.14 -9.29
CA GLY A 65 -0.48 -10.64 -8.38
C GLY A 65 0.13 -9.29 -8.77
N THR A 66 -0.34 -8.67 -9.86
CA THR A 66 -0.02 -7.25 -10.13
C THR A 66 -0.74 -6.36 -9.13
N PHE A 67 0.00 -5.48 -8.47
CA PHE A 67 -0.53 -4.56 -7.48
C PHE A 67 -0.12 -3.11 -7.76
N LEU A 68 -0.86 -2.18 -7.18
CA LEU A 68 -0.52 -0.75 -7.14
C LEU A 68 -0.70 -0.20 -5.73
N ILE A 69 0.01 0.90 -5.45
CA ILE A 69 -0.06 1.60 -4.17
C ILE A 69 -0.79 2.93 -4.39
N ARG A 70 -1.82 3.18 -3.59
CA ARG A 70 -2.60 4.42 -3.64
C ARG A 70 -2.92 4.96 -2.25
N PHE A 71 -3.27 6.23 -2.19
CA PHE A 71 -3.80 6.82 -0.97
C PHE A 71 -5.26 6.38 -0.75
N SER A 72 -5.62 6.21 0.52
CA SER A 72 -6.97 5.85 0.91
C SER A 72 -7.88 7.06 0.85
N GLU A 73 -9.01 6.95 0.14
CA GLU A 73 -10.06 7.97 0.13
C GLU A 73 -10.94 7.91 1.39
N SER A 74 -10.86 6.83 2.18
CA SER A 74 -11.74 6.57 3.31
C SER A 74 -11.04 6.54 4.67
N VAL A 75 -9.72 6.72 4.70
CA VAL A 75 -8.90 6.76 5.93
C VAL A 75 -7.99 7.97 5.83
N LEU A 76 -8.03 8.84 6.85
CA LEU A 76 -7.19 10.02 6.94
C LEU A 76 -5.71 9.61 6.97
N GLY A 77 -4.89 10.15 6.05
CA GLY A 77 -3.46 9.82 5.98
C GLY A 77 -3.18 8.32 5.80
N GLY A 78 -4.04 7.60 5.08
CA GLY A 78 -3.88 6.17 4.83
C GLY A 78 -3.27 5.85 3.46
N VAL A 79 -2.41 4.83 3.38
CA VAL A 79 -1.92 4.21 2.15
C VAL A 79 -2.38 2.75 2.06
N THR A 80 -2.76 2.28 0.87
CA THR A 80 -3.21 0.90 0.66
C THR A 80 -2.61 0.31 -0.62
N CYS A 81 -2.50 -1.02 -0.64
CA CYS A 81 -2.12 -1.80 -1.81
C CYS A 81 -3.36 -2.52 -2.35
N THR A 82 -3.61 -2.40 -3.66
CA THR A 82 -4.66 -3.13 -4.36
C THR A 82 -4.01 -4.06 -5.38
N TRP A 83 -4.42 -5.33 -5.44
CA TRP A 83 -3.94 -6.30 -6.42
C TRP A 83 -5.10 -6.98 -7.17
N VAL A 84 -4.76 -7.57 -8.32
CA VAL A 84 -5.69 -8.35 -9.14
C VAL A 84 -5.38 -9.85 -9.07
N GLU A 85 -6.43 -10.65 -9.03
CA GLU A 85 -6.40 -12.11 -9.13
C GLU A 85 -7.31 -12.54 -10.28
N HIS A 86 -6.81 -13.39 -11.16
CA HIS A 86 -7.60 -14.05 -12.21
C HIS A 86 -7.86 -15.50 -11.80
N PRO A 87 -9.06 -15.82 -11.28
CA PRO A 87 -9.42 -17.20 -10.99
C PRO A 87 -9.52 -18.02 -12.29
N GLU A 88 -9.41 -19.34 -12.19
CA GLU A 88 -9.55 -20.26 -13.35
C GLU A 88 -10.90 -20.10 -14.06
N SER A 89 -11.94 -19.78 -13.30
CA SER A 89 -13.27 -19.49 -13.79
C SER A 89 -13.80 -18.21 -13.15
N GLY A 90 -14.32 -17.30 -13.98
CA GLY A 90 -14.99 -16.08 -13.54
C GLY A 90 -14.23 -14.78 -13.86
N PRO A 91 -14.81 -13.63 -13.47
CA PRO A 91 -14.21 -12.33 -13.71
C PRO A 91 -12.99 -12.09 -12.79
N PRO A 92 -12.10 -11.14 -13.15
CA PRO A 92 -10.99 -10.75 -12.29
C PRO A 92 -11.47 -10.24 -10.93
N ALA A 93 -10.87 -10.75 -9.86
CA ALA A 93 -11.09 -10.28 -8.50
C ALA A 93 -10.07 -9.20 -8.16
N PHE A 94 -10.50 -8.17 -7.42
CA PHE A 94 -9.63 -7.11 -6.94
C PHE A 94 -9.71 -7.06 -5.43
N ARG A 95 -8.57 -7.21 -4.78
CA ARG A 95 -8.44 -7.19 -3.33
C ARG A 95 -7.56 -6.02 -2.92
N ALA A 96 -7.82 -5.47 -1.74
CA ALA A 96 -7.04 -4.38 -1.19
C ALA A 96 -6.77 -4.64 0.29
N VAL A 97 -5.58 -4.25 0.74
CA VAL A 97 -5.24 -4.30 2.16
C VAL A 97 -5.94 -3.16 2.90
N VAL A 98 -6.31 -3.36 4.17
CA VAL A 98 -6.74 -2.26 5.04
C VAL A 98 -5.66 -1.16 5.01
N PRO A 99 -6.03 0.12 4.85
CA PRO A 99 -5.04 1.19 4.75
C PRO A 99 -4.13 1.26 5.98
N TYR A 100 -2.83 1.41 5.74
CA TYR A 100 -1.84 1.71 6.77
C TYR A 100 -1.74 3.21 6.97
N THR A 101 -1.73 3.64 8.23
CA THR A 101 -1.54 5.04 8.63
C THR A 101 -0.10 5.24 9.14
N ALA A 102 0.23 6.47 9.53
CA ALA A 102 1.51 6.79 10.16
C ALA A 102 1.81 5.89 11.38
N ALA A 103 0.79 5.50 12.15
CA ALA A 103 0.97 4.63 13.32
C ALA A 103 1.51 3.25 12.93
N GLU A 104 0.95 2.61 11.91
CA GLU A 104 1.45 1.32 11.42
C GLU A 104 2.82 1.46 10.74
N LEU A 105 3.01 2.52 9.96
CA LEU A 105 4.26 2.74 9.21
C LEU A 105 5.43 3.18 10.08
N ALA A 106 5.17 3.74 11.26
CA ALA A 106 6.18 3.95 12.29
C ALA A 106 6.71 2.63 12.88
N SER A 107 5.88 1.57 12.87
CA SER A 107 6.26 0.26 13.42
C SER A 107 6.92 -0.65 12.39
N LEU A 108 6.49 -0.59 11.12
CA LEU A 108 7.03 -1.41 10.05
C LEU A 108 6.98 -0.64 8.73
N ALA A 109 8.13 -0.48 8.08
CA ALA A 109 8.22 0.25 6.83
C ALA A 109 7.39 -0.43 5.72
N LEU A 110 6.76 0.37 4.86
CA LEU A 110 5.91 -0.14 3.78
C LEU A 110 6.61 -1.18 2.86
N PRO A 111 7.90 -1.03 2.48
CA PRO A 111 8.61 -2.05 1.68
C PRO A 111 8.69 -3.41 2.39
N ASP A 112 8.96 -3.42 3.70
CA ASP A 112 9.00 -4.65 4.49
C ASP A 112 7.60 -5.25 4.65
N ILE A 113 6.56 -4.42 4.82
CA ILE A 113 5.16 -4.88 4.79
C ILE A 113 4.88 -5.58 3.46
N ILE A 114 5.22 -4.96 2.32
CA ILE A 114 4.97 -5.50 0.98
C ILE A 114 5.73 -6.81 0.76
N ARG A 115 6.99 -6.88 1.17
CA ARG A 115 7.83 -8.10 1.09
C ARG A 115 7.23 -9.27 1.86
N ASP A 116 6.72 -8.96 3.06
CA ASP A 116 6.38 -9.97 4.07
C ASP A 116 4.87 -10.18 4.20
N TYR A 117 4.06 -9.54 3.37
CA TYR A 117 2.61 -9.71 3.39
C TYR A 117 2.25 -11.16 3.06
N GLN A 118 1.41 -11.76 3.90
CA GLN A 118 0.98 -13.14 3.77
C GLN A 118 -0.55 -13.22 3.76
N LEU A 119 -1.08 -13.90 2.76
CA LEU A 119 -2.48 -14.24 2.66
C LEU A 119 -2.63 -15.75 2.93
N LEU A 120 -3.43 -16.12 3.92
CA LEU A 120 -3.69 -17.53 4.23
C LEU A 120 -4.59 -18.11 3.14
N ALA A 121 -4.06 -19.08 2.39
CA ALA A 121 -4.81 -19.85 1.39
C ALA A 121 -5.49 -21.08 2.02
N GLU A 122 -6.42 -21.70 1.28
CA GLU A 122 -7.23 -22.84 1.73
C GLU A 122 -6.38 -24.05 2.19
N GLU A 123 -5.18 -24.21 1.64
CA GLU A 123 -4.22 -25.27 1.98
C GLU A 123 -3.32 -24.92 3.20
N ASN A 124 -3.61 -23.85 3.95
CA ASN A 124 -2.79 -23.32 5.06
C ASN A 124 -1.35 -22.92 4.72
N ILE A 125 -1.00 -22.84 3.43
CA ILE A 125 0.30 -22.31 2.99
C ILE A 125 0.16 -20.78 2.81
N PRO A 126 0.89 -19.95 3.59
CA PRO A 126 0.83 -18.51 3.44
C PRO A 126 1.56 -18.10 2.15
N GLU A 127 0.86 -17.39 1.27
CA GLU A 127 1.43 -16.87 0.03
C GLU A 127 1.43 -15.35 0.02
N ASN A 128 2.42 -14.73 -0.63
CA ASN A 128 2.42 -13.28 -0.84
C ASN A 128 1.74 -12.94 -2.18
N PRO A 129 0.55 -12.33 -2.19
CA PRO A 129 -0.13 -11.96 -3.43
C PRO A 129 0.48 -10.74 -4.15
N LEU A 130 1.39 -10.00 -3.51
CA LEU A 130 2.00 -8.78 -4.05
C LEU A 130 3.26 -9.13 -4.84
N LEU A 131 3.10 -9.55 -6.10
CA LEU A 131 4.19 -10.12 -6.90
C LEU A 131 4.81 -9.11 -7.86
N PHE A 132 3.99 -8.29 -8.51
CA PHE A 132 4.42 -7.35 -9.55
C PHE A 132 3.90 -5.96 -9.26
N LEU A 133 4.78 -4.98 -9.10
CA LEU A 133 4.38 -3.58 -9.04
C LEU A 133 3.92 -3.13 -10.44
N TYR A 134 2.76 -2.48 -10.49
CA TYR A 134 2.23 -1.91 -11.72
C TYR A 134 3.25 -0.97 -12.38
N PRO A 135 3.47 -1.05 -13.71
CA PRO A 135 2.69 -1.86 -14.66
C PRO A 135 3.17 -3.30 -14.88
N ASP A 136 4.44 -3.62 -14.62
CA ASP A 136 5.03 -4.96 -14.83
C ASP A 136 6.47 -5.07 -14.26
N MET A 137 6.72 -4.54 -13.06
CA MET A 137 8.03 -4.63 -12.39
C MET A 137 7.97 -5.68 -11.28
N ALA A 138 8.97 -6.55 -11.13
CA ALA A 138 8.96 -7.53 -10.05
C ALA A 138 9.01 -6.83 -8.67
N ARG A 139 8.28 -7.33 -7.66
CA ARG A 139 8.26 -6.74 -6.32
C ARG A 139 9.66 -6.49 -5.77
N ASP A 140 10.52 -7.51 -5.80
CA ASP A 140 11.87 -7.41 -5.22
C ASP A 140 12.82 -6.57 -6.06
N GLU A 141 12.53 -6.37 -7.34
CA GLU A 141 13.23 -5.39 -8.18
C GLU A 141 12.85 -3.96 -7.76
N ALA A 142 11.55 -3.70 -7.56
CA ALA A 142 11.03 -2.39 -7.17
C ALA A 142 11.42 -1.99 -5.74
N PHE A 143 11.23 -2.90 -4.77
CA PHE A 143 11.35 -2.61 -3.34
C PHE A 143 12.63 -3.14 -2.70
N GLY A 144 13.41 -3.97 -3.43
CA GLY A 144 14.68 -4.52 -2.94
C GLY A 144 15.62 -3.51 -2.30
N PRO A 145 15.89 -2.35 -2.95
CA PRO A 145 16.74 -1.29 -2.38
C PRO A 145 16.22 -0.69 -1.06
N TYR A 146 14.94 -0.89 -0.76
CA TYR A 146 14.24 -0.29 0.38
C TYR A 146 13.98 -1.26 1.52
N TYR A 147 14.31 -2.54 1.34
CA TYR A 147 14.18 -3.52 2.39
C TYR A 147 15.13 -3.15 3.53
N SER A 148 14.58 -3.14 4.74
CA SER A 148 15.42 -3.02 5.93
C SER A 148 16.45 -4.13 5.88
N GLN A 149 17.73 -3.78 6.02
CA GLN A 149 18.79 -4.77 6.14
C GLN A 149 18.36 -5.73 7.24
N ARG A 150 18.27 -7.03 6.92
CA ARG A 150 18.16 -8.06 7.96
C ARG A 150 19.27 -7.74 8.95
N GLN A 151 18.94 -7.46 10.20
CA GLN A 151 19.95 -7.34 11.23
C GLN A 151 20.62 -8.72 11.40
N GLU A 152 21.56 -9.04 10.52
CA GLU A 152 22.58 -10.06 10.78
C GLU A 152 23.78 -9.42 11.52
N GLY A 153 23.84 -8.08 11.60
CA GLY A 153 25.02 -7.32 12.06
C GLY A 153 25.07 -6.83 13.52
N ILE A 154 24.03 -7.01 14.35
CA ILE A 154 24.10 -6.66 15.79
C ILE A 154 24.11 -7.94 16.67
N LEU A 155 24.12 -9.13 16.06
CA LEU A 155 24.01 -10.41 16.75
C LEU A 155 25.34 -11.09 17.11
N SER A 156 26.48 -10.51 16.78
CA SER A 156 27.77 -11.09 17.20
C SER A 156 28.04 -11.01 18.71
N LYS A 157 27.13 -10.45 19.52
CA LYS A 157 27.27 -10.46 20.99
C LYS A 157 26.04 -10.88 21.81
N LYS A 158 24.94 -11.35 21.20
CA LYS A 158 23.76 -11.81 21.99
C LYS A 158 23.09 -13.05 21.40
N LYS A 159 23.83 -14.17 21.36
CA LYS A 159 23.28 -15.50 21.08
C LYS A 159 22.53 -16.06 22.30
N GLU A 160 21.43 -15.43 22.71
CA GLU A 160 20.52 -16.00 23.73
C GLU A 160 19.03 -15.90 23.38
N TYR A 161 18.65 -15.17 22.32
CA TYR A 161 17.24 -15.03 21.93
C TYR A 161 17.05 -15.21 20.43
N LEU A 162 15.94 -15.84 20.05
CA LEU A 162 15.51 -16.00 18.65
C LEU A 162 15.17 -14.63 18.06
N ASN A 163 15.61 -14.38 16.81
CA ASN A 163 15.18 -13.21 16.06
C ASN A 163 13.68 -13.27 15.77
N GLN A 164 12.93 -12.28 16.21
CA GLN A 164 11.50 -12.13 15.94
C GLN A 164 11.28 -11.07 14.86
N ARG A 165 10.31 -11.30 13.95
CA ARG A 165 9.91 -10.35 12.91
C ARG A 165 8.40 -10.19 12.88
N LEU A 166 7.94 -8.95 12.74
CA LEU A 166 6.53 -8.64 12.46
C LEU A 166 6.20 -9.05 11.01
N ILE A 167 5.17 -9.88 10.86
CA ILE A 167 4.64 -10.32 9.56
C ILE A 167 3.16 -9.93 9.53
N ARG A 168 2.73 -9.31 8.42
CA ARG A 168 1.33 -8.95 8.23
C ARG A 168 0.61 -10.12 7.56
N VAL A 169 -0.34 -10.70 8.27
CA VAL A 169 -1.14 -11.84 7.80
C VAL A 169 -2.59 -11.42 7.66
N SER A 170 -3.26 -11.84 6.59
CA SER A 170 -4.71 -11.69 6.41
C SER A 170 -5.33 -13.00 5.95
N SER A 171 -6.57 -13.27 6.37
CA SER A 171 -7.37 -14.37 5.85
C SER A 171 -8.02 -14.00 4.50
N ARG A 172 -8.21 -14.98 3.62
CA ARG A 172 -8.89 -14.81 2.32
C ARG A 172 -10.34 -14.35 2.44
#